data_AF-A0A4Y2ANC8-F1
#
_entry.id   AF-A0A4Y2ANC8-F1
#
_cell.length_a   1.000
_cell.length_b   1.000
_cell.length_c   1.000
_cell.angle_alpha   90.00
_cell.angle_beta   90.00
_cell.angle_gamma   90.00
#
_symmetry.space_group_name_H-M   'P 1'
#
loop_
_entity.id
_entity.type
_entity.pdbx_description
1 polymer ?
#
loop_
_entity_poly.entity_id
_entity_poly.type
_entity_poly.pdbx_seq_one_letter_code
_entity_poly.pdbx_strand_id
1 'polypeptide(L)'
;MNTNAKEIIRLVGLHVWMGTLKFPQAKLYWSRNLSLECFSEAMTRDRFFTLRQNLHFVDNLSPHNDNDKLWKVQPFLKAIKEKCLSLPRPKQISLDEQMIPFTGRCSFRQYVPNKPNPVGLKNFVLSARDGLVLDFIIYDGKEVVYLQMICEIMD
;
A
#
# COMPACT_ATOMS: atom_id res chain seq x y z
N MET A 1 -0.83 7.44 -22.26
CA MET A 1 -1.69 6.25 -22.10
C MET A 1 -3.02 6.70 -21.55
N ASN A 2 -4.12 6.44 -22.25
CA ASN A 2 -5.45 6.83 -21.75
C ASN A 2 -6.00 5.73 -20.84
N THR A 3 -6.73 6.11 -19.80
CA THR A 3 -7.44 5.23 -18.86
C THR A 3 -8.68 5.95 -18.32
N ASN A 4 -9.55 5.25 -17.59
CA ASN A 4 -10.73 5.82 -16.96
C ASN A 4 -10.97 5.21 -15.57
N ALA A 5 -11.87 5.81 -14.80
CA ALA A 5 -12.17 5.37 -13.43
C ALA A 5 -12.59 3.89 -13.35
N LYS A 6 -13.37 3.40 -14.32
CA LYS A 6 -13.84 2.00 -14.34
C LYS A 6 -12.68 1.02 -14.52
N GLU A 7 -11.70 1.34 -15.35
CA GLU A 7 -10.49 0.52 -15.49
C GLU A 7 -9.64 0.51 -14.22
N ILE A 8 -9.50 1.66 -13.54
CA ILE A 8 -8.76 1.73 -12.27
C ILE A 8 -9.47 0.92 -11.17
N ILE A 9 -10.80 1.01 -11.07
CA ILE A 9 -11.58 0.20 -10.12
C ILE A 9 -11.36 -1.29 -10.39
N ARG A 10 -11.39 -1.72 -11.66
CA ARG A 10 -11.10 -3.11 -12.03
C ARG A 10 -9.68 -3.52 -11.68
N LEU A 11 -8.68 -2.67 -11.95
CA LEU A 11 -7.28 -2.92 -11.59
C LEU A 11 -7.12 -3.15 -10.08
N VAL A 12 -7.74 -2.29 -9.26
CA VAL A 12 -7.73 -2.41 -7.80
C VAL A 12 -8.45 -3.69 -7.36
N GLY A 13 -9.64 -3.97 -7.91
CA GLY A 13 -10.40 -5.19 -7.62
C GLY A 13 -9.61 -6.46 -7.93
N LEU A 14 -8.91 -6.50 -9.07
CA LEU A 14 -8.03 -7.62 -9.43
C LEU A 14 -6.90 -7.77 -8.41
N HIS A 15 -6.27 -6.69 -7.96
CA HIS A 15 -5.24 -6.76 -6.91
C HIS A 15 -5.76 -7.29 -5.58
N VAL A 16 -6.99 -6.91 -5.18
CA VAL A 16 -7.65 -7.46 -3.97
C VAL A 16 -7.85 -8.97 -4.11
N TRP A 17 -8.38 -9.42 -5.25
CA TRP A 17 -8.57 -10.85 -5.53
C TRP A 17 -7.25 -11.63 -5.55
N MET A 18 -6.19 -11.06 -6.13
CA MET A 18 -4.86 -11.66 -6.11
C MET A 18 -4.30 -11.83 -4.69
N GLY A 19 -4.62 -10.90 -3.78
CA GLY A 19 -4.25 -10.99 -2.37
C GLY A 19 -4.89 -12.19 -1.66
N THR A 20 -6.08 -12.59 -2.08
CA THR A 20 -6.80 -13.76 -1.55
C THR A 20 -6.28 -15.08 -2.12
N LEU A 21 -6.07 -15.14 -3.44
CA LEU A 21 -5.69 -16.37 -4.15
C LEU A 21 -4.18 -16.68 -4.08
N LYS A 22 -3.33 -15.67 -4.00
CA LYS A 22 -1.88 -15.77 -3.75
C LYS A 22 -1.10 -16.65 -4.74
N PHE A 23 -1.47 -16.68 -6.01
CA PHE A 23 -0.63 -17.34 -7.03
C PHE A 23 0.75 -16.67 -7.14
N PRO A 24 1.81 -17.46 -7.39
CA PRO A 24 3.19 -16.98 -7.31
C PRO A 24 3.55 -15.96 -8.41
N GLN A 25 2.78 -15.90 -9.49
CA GLN A 25 3.02 -14.97 -10.60
C GLN A 25 1.71 -14.37 -11.09
N ALA A 26 1.69 -13.04 -11.26
CA ALA A 26 0.50 -12.32 -11.70
C ALA A 26 -0.04 -12.79 -13.07
N LYS A 27 0.82 -13.29 -13.97
CA LYS A 27 0.36 -13.81 -15.28
C LYS A 27 -0.48 -15.08 -15.17
N LEU A 28 -0.35 -15.84 -14.08
CA LEU A 28 -1.09 -17.10 -13.89
C LEU A 28 -2.59 -16.87 -13.76
N TYR A 29 -3.00 -15.70 -13.27
CA TYR A 29 -4.43 -15.36 -13.14
C TYR A 29 -5.18 -15.29 -14.48
N TRP A 30 -4.46 -15.19 -15.60
CA TRP A 30 -5.01 -15.28 -16.97
C TRP A 30 -4.70 -16.62 -17.65
N SER A 31 -4.25 -17.62 -16.90
CA SER A 31 -3.99 -18.96 -17.43
C SER A 31 -5.31 -19.68 -17.70
N ARG A 32 -5.47 -20.22 -18.92
CA ARG A 32 -6.63 -21.04 -19.30
C ARG A 32 -6.78 -22.29 -18.42
N ASN A 33 -5.69 -22.81 -17.86
CA ASN A 33 -5.69 -24.02 -17.04
C ASN A 33 -6.24 -23.80 -15.62
N LEU A 34 -6.38 -22.54 -15.17
CA LEU A 34 -6.86 -22.22 -13.83
C LEU A 34 -8.33 -21.79 -13.82
N SER A 35 -8.97 -21.71 -14.99
CA SER A 35 -10.40 -21.37 -15.17
C SER A 35 -10.86 -20.14 -14.39
N LEU A 36 -10.00 -19.13 -14.26
CA LEU A 36 -10.33 -17.85 -13.62
C LEU A 36 -10.89 -16.85 -14.64
N GLU A 37 -12.06 -17.17 -15.19
CA GLU A 37 -12.71 -16.36 -16.24
C GLU A 37 -12.96 -14.92 -15.79
N CYS A 38 -13.28 -14.72 -14.51
CA CYS A 38 -13.51 -13.40 -13.91
C CYS A 38 -12.33 -12.43 -14.07
N PHE A 39 -11.08 -12.92 -14.13
CA PHE A 39 -9.91 -12.08 -14.37
C PHE A 39 -9.87 -11.58 -15.81
N SER A 40 -10.07 -12.48 -16.78
CA SER A 40 -10.11 -12.13 -18.20
C SER A 40 -11.31 -11.26 -18.58
N GLU A 41 -12.47 -11.48 -17.94
CA GLU A 41 -13.68 -10.68 -18.14
C GLU A 41 -13.52 -9.26 -17.58
N ALA A 42 -12.85 -9.12 -16.43
CA ALA A 42 -12.61 -7.82 -15.83
C ALA A 42 -11.62 -6.98 -16.65
N MET A 43 -10.50 -7.57 -17.07
CA MET A 43 -9.44 -6.88 -17.82
C MET A 43 -8.54 -7.87 -18.55
N THR A 44 -8.07 -7.56 -19.75
CA THR A 44 -7.07 -8.40 -20.42
C THR A 44 -5.73 -8.36 -19.66
N ARG A 45 -4.98 -9.47 -19.71
CA ARG A 45 -3.66 -9.60 -19.06
C ARG A 45 -2.74 -8.44 -19.41
N ASP A 46 -2.61 -8.14 -20.71
CA ASP A 46 -1.66 -7.14 -21.18
C ASP A 46 -2.10 -5.73 -20.79
N ARG A 47 -3.42 -5.46 -20.73
CA ARG A 47 -3.95 -4.20 -20.23
C ARG A 47 -3.69 -4.05 -18.73
N PHE A 48 -3.84 -5.11 -17.93
CA PHE A 48 -3.50 -5.11 -16.51
C PHE A 48 -2.03 -4.73 -16.28
N PHE A 49 -1.09 -5.37 -16.98
CA PHE A 49 0.33 -5.04 -16.84
C PHE A 49 0.66 -3.62 -17.33
N THR A 50 0.03 -3.20 -18.43
CA THR A 50 0.19 -1.83 -18.97
C THR A 50 -0.24 -0.79 -17.94
N LEU A 51 -1.44 -0.93 -17.35
CA LEU A 51 -1.91 -0.01 -16.33
C LEU A 51 -1.06 -0.06 -15.05
N ARG A 52 -0.72 -1.27 -14.58
CA ARG A 52 0.10 -1.47 -13.39
C ARG A 52 1.48 -0.81 -13.50
N GLN A 53 2.10 -0.84 -14.68
CA GLN A 53 3.43 -0.24 -14.90
C GLN A 53 3.41 1.28 -15.01
N ASN A 54 2.26 1.87 -15.36
CA ASN A 54 2.12 3.30 -15.65
C ASN A 54 1.18 4.01 -14.65
N LEU A 55 0.99 3.43 -13.45
CA LEU A 55 0.14 4.02 -12.41
C LEU A 55 0.91 5.14 -11.69
N HIS A 56 0.39 6.36 -11.77
CA HIS A 56 0.91 7.54 -11.09
C HIS A 56 -0.19 8.21 -10.26
N PHE A 57 0.16 8.73 -9.10
CA PHE A 57 -0.77 9.45 -8.20
C PHE A 57 -0.51 10.96 -8.16
N VAL A 58 0.51 11.41 -8.87
CA VAL A 58 0.93 12.81 -8.99
C VAL A 58 1.31 13.09 -10.44
N ASP A 59 1.26 14.35 -10.82
CA ASP A 59 1.96 14.83 -11.99
C ASP A 59 3.45 15.04 -11.64
N ASN A 60 4.34 14.36 -12.38
CA ASN A 60 5.78 14.44 -12.14
C ASN A 60 6.39 15.80 -12.52
N LEU A 61 5.69 16.61 -13.31
CA LEU A 61 6.14 17.95 -13.72
C LEU A 61 5.70 19.04 -12.74
N SER A 62 4.79 18.71 -11.82
CA SER A 62 4.32 19.64 -10.81
C SER A 62 5.42 19.91 -9.76
N PRO A 63 5.47 21.13 -9.18
CA PRO A 63 6.36 21.43 -8.07
C PRO A 63 6.14 20.46 -6.92
N HIS A 64 7.23 19.95 -6.35
CA HIS A 64 7.17 19.03 -5.22
C HIS A 64 8.28 19.34 -4.22
N ASN A 65 8.11 18.82 -3.00
CA ASN A 65 9.10 18.95 -1.96
C ASN A 65 10.13 17.82 -2.09
N ASP A 66 11.35 18.14 -2.53
CA ASP A 66 12.44 17.17 -2.67
C ASP A 66 12.82 16.47 -1.35
N ASN A 67 12.48 17.09 -0.21
CA ASN A 67 12.70 16.48 1.09
C ASN A 67 11.67 15.38 1.40
N ASP A 68 10.49 15.38 0.78
CA ASP A 68 9.49 14.33 0.96
C ASP A 68 9.78 13.16 0.03
N LYS A 69 10.44 12.12 0.54
CA LYS A 69 10.79 10.93 -0.27
C LYS A 69 9.57 10.12 -0.73
N LEU A 70 8.39 10.36 -0.16
CA LEU A 70 7.13 9.69 -0.50
C LEU A 70 6.22 10.54 -1.40
N TRP A 71 6.67 11.72 -1.85
CA TRP A 71 5.85 12.71 -2.58
C TRP A 71 5.03 12.09 -3.73
N LYS A 72 5.60 11.12 -4.46
CA LYS A 72 4.94 10.45 -5.60
C LYS A 72 3.70 9.63 -5.25
N VAL A 73 3.61 9.17 -4.01
CA VAL A 73 2.49 8.37 -3.49
C VAL A 73 1.74 9.11 -2.39
N GLN A 74 2.18 10.31 -2.02
CA GLN A 74 1.63 11.07 -0.90
C GLN A 74 0.12 11.33 -1.00
N PRO A 75 -0.46 11.67 -2.18
CA PRO A 75 -1.92 11.83 -2.29
C PRO A 75 -2.67 10.53 -1.98
N PHE A 76 -2.12 9.39 -2.38
CA PHE A 76 -2.71 8.07 -2.12
C PHE A 76 -2.63 7.70 -0.64
N LEU A 77 -1.46 7.90 -0.02
CA LEU A 77 -1.27 7.66 1.41
C LEU A 77 -2.18 8.55 2.26
N LYS A 78 -2.30 9.83 1.90
CA LYS A 78 -3.18 10.78 2.58
C LYS A 78 -4.65 10.35 2.50
N ALA A 79 -5.12 9.95 1.32
CA ALA A 79 -6.49 9.48 1.16
C ALA A 79 -6.80 8.24 2.03
N ILE A 80 -5.86 7.30 2.16
CA ILE A 80 -6.03 6.14 3.05
C ILE A 80 -5.98 6.58 4.52
N LYS A 81 -5.00 7.40 4.89
CA LYS A 81 -4.82 7.88 6.28
C LYS A 81 -6.05 8.65 6.75
N GLU A 82 -6.63 9.53 5.93
CA GLU A 82 -7.88 10.24 6.23
C GLU A 82 -9.03 9.28 6.55
N LYS A 83 -9.14 8.15 5.84
CA LYS A 83 -10.14 7.13 6.14
C LYS A 83 -9.83 6.38 7.43
N CYS A 84 -8.57 6.00 7.66
CA CYS A 84 -8.15 5.38 8.92
C CYS A 84 -8.47 6.27 10.13
N LEU A 85 -8.12 7.55 10.06
CA LEU A 85 -8.36 8.53 11.13
C LEU A 85 -9.85 8.80 11.39
N SER A 86 -10.72 8.56 10.40
CA SER A 86 -12.17 8.68 10.56
C SER A 86 -12.84 7.49 11.26
N LEU A 87 -12.10 6.40 11.48
CA LEU A 87 -12.62 5.21 12.15
C LEU A 87 -12.72 5.44 13.66
N PRO A 88 -13.72 4.83 14.35
CA PRO A 88 -13.81 4.89 15.80
C PRO A 88 -12.55 4.36 16.48
N ARG A 89 -12.08 5.07 17.51
CA ARG A 89 -10.92 4.64 18.32
C ARG A 89 -11.39 3.93 19.58
N PRO A 90 -11.25 2.60 19.68
CA PRO A 90 -11.56 1.87 20.91
C PRO A 90 -10.49 2.14 21.97
N LYS A 91 -10.79 1.84 23.23
CA LYS A 91 -9.82 1.96 24.34
C LYS A 91 -8.62 1.02 24.20
N GLN A 92 -8.79 -0.10 23.52
CA GLN A 92 -7.76 -1.12 23.33
C GLN A 92 -7.13 -0.97 21.94
N ILE A 93 -5.97 -0.33 21.91
CA ILE A 93 -5.18 -0.08 20.70
C ILE A 93 -3.77 -0.64 20.88
N SER A 94 -3.14 -0.97 19.75
CA SER A 94 -1.77 -1.46 19.68
C SER A 94 -0.99 -0.62 18.69
N LEU A 95 0.21 -0.20 19.09
CA LEU A 95 1.19 0.48 18.23
C LEU A 95 2.35 -0.48 18.02
N ASP A 96 2.61 -0.84 16.76
CA ASP A 96 3.72 -1.74 16.41
C ASP A 96 4.25 -1.45 15.00
N GLU A 97 5.34 -2.11 14.65
CA GLU A 97 6.04 -2.01 13.38
C GLU A 97 5.62 -3.13 12.43
N GLN A 98 5.03 -2.76 11.30
CA GLN A 98 4.76 -3.65 10.18
C GLN A 98 5.84 -3.51 9.10
N MET A 99 6.31 -4.65 8.59
CA MET A 99 7.20 -4.69 7.42
C MET A 99 6.36 -4.94 6.15
N ILE A 100 6.47 -4.03 5.18
CA ILE A 100 5.93 -4.19 3.83
C ILE A 100 7.03 -4.81 2.96
N PRO A 101 6.88 -6.08 2.51
CA PRO A 101 7.92 -6.75 1.74
C PRO A 101 8.24 -6.00 0.45
N PHE A 102 9.49 -5.56 0.31
CA PHE A 102 9.95 -4.80 -0.85
C PHE A 102 11.45 -4.94 -1.06
N THR A 103 11.84 -5.53 -2.19
CA THR A 103 13.25 -5.77 -2.55
C THR A 103 13.77 -4.80 -3.62
N GLY A 104 12.92 -3.92 -4.15
CA GLY A 104 13.29 -2.92 -5.14
C GLY A 104 14.24 -1.85 -4.59
N ARG A 105 14.80 -1.02 -5.49
CA ARG A 105 15.69 0.09 -5.12
C ARG A 105 14.87 1.21 -4.47
N CYS A 106 15.15 1.47 -3.19
CA CYS A 106 14.53 2.54 -2.41
C CYS A 106 15.53 2.95 -1.32
N SER A 107 15.75 4.25 -1.14
CA SER A 107 16.77 4.80 -0.23
C SER A 107 16.44 4.57 1.26
N PHE A 108 15.18 4.34 1.60
CA PHE A 108 14.70 4.14 2.96
C PHE A 108 14.24 2.73 3.26
N ARG A 109 14.54 1.77 2.37
CA ARG A 109 14.34 0.34 2.62
C ARG A 109 15.12 -0.09 3.86
N GLN A 110 14.45 -0.81 4.76
CA GLN A 110 15.00 -1.27 6.02
C GLN A 110 15.31 -2.77 5.97
N TYR A 111 16.31 -3.16 6.76
CA TYR A 111 16.55 -4.55 7.15
C TYR A 111 16.28 -4.68 8.65
N VAL A 112 15.27 -5.49 9.00
CA VAL A 112 14.90 -5.78 10.40
C VAL A 112 15.18 -7.26 10.66
N PRO A 113 16.24 -7.60 11.41
CA PRO A 113 16.55 -8.98 11.77
C PRO A 113 15.36 -9.64 12.47
N ASN A 114 15.25 -10.97 12.34
CA ASN A 114 14.24 -11.80 13.02
C ASN A 114 12.77 -11.60 12.59
N LYS A 115 12.47 -10.75 11.59
CA LYS A 115 11.15 -10.71 10.94
C LYS A 115 11.08 -11.76 9.80
N PRO A 116 9.92 -12.38 9.54
CA PRO A 116 9.76 -13.36 8.44
C PRO A 116 10.14 -12.79 7.06
N ASN A 117 9.86 -11.51 6.84
CA ASN A 117 10.31 -10.74 5.68
C ASN A 117 11.23 -9.62 6.21
N PRO A 118 12.54 -9.87 6.34
CA PRO A 118 13.43 -8.95 7.03
C PRO A 118 13.76 -7.72 6.18
N VAL A 119 13.57 -7.76 4.86
CA VAL A 119 13.86 -6.64 3.94
C VAL A 119 12.56 -6.04 3.42
N GLY A 120 12.39 -4.73 3.59
CA GLY A 120 11.19 -4.05 3.08
C GLY A 120 11.09 -2.58 3.45
N LEU A 121 9.88 -2.04 3.35
CA LEU A 121 9.54 -0.71 3.85
C LEU A 121 8.96 -0.87 5.25
N LYS A 122 9.49 -0.10 6.20
CA LYS A 122 9.02 -0.11 7.58
C LYS A 122 7.81 0.83 7.71
N ASN A 123 6.75 0.35 8.34
CA ASN A 123 5.51 1.09 8.57
C ASN A 123 5.15 0.99 10.05
N PHE A 124 4.95 2.12 10.72
CA PHE A 124 4.39 2.15 12.07
C PHE A 124 2.87 2.13 11.95
N VAL A 125 2.20 1.24 12.68
CA VAL A 125 0.77 1.01 12.55
C VAL A 125 0.13 1.10 13.93
N LEU A 126 -0.91 1.92 14.03
CA LEU A 126 -1.85 1.91 15.13
C LEU A 126 -3.06 1.07 14.71
N SER A 127 -3.38 0.04 15.48
CA SER A 127 -4.52 -0.83 15.19
C SER A 127 -5.42 -1.06 16.40
N ALA A 128 -6.71 -1.26 16.14
CA ALA A 128 -7.65 -1.79 17.12
C ALA A 128 -7.35 -3.26 17.45
N ARG A 129 -7.98 -3.78 18.52
CA ARG A 129 -7.83 -5.17 18.98
C ARG A 129 -8.16 -6.23 17.91
N ASP A 130 -9.06 -5.93 16.98
CA ASP A 130 -9.45 -6.82 15.88
C ASP A 130 -8.50 -6.74 14.66
N GLY A 131 -7.46 -5.91 14.73
CA GLY A 131 -6.49 -5.70 13.67
C GLY A 131 -6.86 -4.60 12.68
N LEU A 132 -7.96 -3.87 12.89
CA LEU A 132 -8.32 -2.73 12.04
C LEU A 132 -7.30 -1.60 12.21
N VAL A 133 -6.73 -1.11 11.09
CA VAL A 133 -5.74 -0.02 11.10
C VAL A 133 -6.43 1.33 11.26
N LEU A 134 -6.06 2.06 12.32
CA LEU A 134 -6.61 3.34 12.73
C LEU A 134 -5.70 4.52 12.36
N ASP A 135 -4.39 4.31 12.36
CA ASP A 135 -3.41 5.24 11.81
C ASP A 135 -2.14 4.51 11.38
N PHE A 136 -1.34 5.13 10.50
CA PHE A 136 -0.04 4.62 10.11
C PHE A 136 0.94 5.73 9.67
N ILE A 137 2.24 5.41 9.74
CA ILE A 137 3.34 6.24 9.26
C ILE A 137 4.38 5.35 8.55
N ILE A 138 4.61 5.62 7.27
CA ILE A 138 5.70 4.97 6.51
C ILE A 138 7.03 5.64 6.87
N TYR A 139 8.00 4.84 7.28
CA TYR A 139 9.36 5.29 7.57
C TYR A 139 10.08 5.66 6.27
N ASP A 140 10.49 6.92 6.13
CA ASP A 140 11.20 7.45 4.97
C ASP A 140 12.72 7.64 5.20
N GLY A 141 13.25 7.11 6.31
CA GLY A 141 14.67 7.27 6.66
C GLY A 141 14.98 8.50 7.49
N LYS A 142 13.98 9.29 7.89
CA LYS A 142 14.15 10.38 8.86
C LYS A 142 13.83 9.91 10.27
N GLU A 143 14.27 10.68 11.26
CA GLU A 143 13.85 10.47 12.64
C GLU A 143 12.33 10.62 12.75
N VAL A 144 11.66 9.55 13.14
CA VAL A 144 10.20 9.55 13.28
C VAL A 144 9.88 10.15 14.63
N VAL A 145 9.26 11.32 14.60
CA VAL A 145 8.70 11.93 15.80
C VAL A 145 7.42 11.18 16.14
N TYR A 146 7.55 10.13 16.96
CA TYR A 146 6.43 9.31 17.46
C TYR A 146 5.35 10.13 18.20
N LEU A 147 5.66 11.38 18.57
CA LEU A 147 4.78 12.25 19.34
C LEU A 147 3.40 12.41 18.68
N GLN A 148 3.29 12.42 17.35
CA GLN A 148 1.97 12.54 16.69
C GLN A 148 1.07 11.32 16.90
N MET A 149 1.59 10.09 16.80
CA MET A 149 0.78 8.88 17.04
C MET A 149 0.60 8.61 18.53
N ILE A 150 1.57 8.98 19.37
CA ILE A 150 1.53 8.75 20.83
C ILE A 150 0.55 9.71 21.52
N CYS A 151 0.49 10.99 21.14
CA CYS A 151 -0.48 11.91 21.72
C CYS A 151 -1.92 11.39 21.57
N GLU A 152 -2.26 10.77 20.43
CA GLU A 152 -3.59 10.18 20.19
C GLU A 152 -3.88 8.89 21.00
N ILE A 153 -2.87 8.30 21.64
CA ILE A 153 -3.03 7.14 22.55
C ILE A 153 -3.25 7.60 24.00
N MET A 154 -2.82 8.82 24.33
CA MET A 154 -2.79 9.35 25.70
C MET A 154 -4.00 10.21 26.09
N ASP A 155 -4.88 10.55 25.13
CA ASP A 155 -6.17 11.24 25.32
C ASP A 155 -7.35 10.26 25.32
#